data_AF-A0A1E4RY94-F1
#
_entry.id   AF-A0A1E4RY94-F1
#
_cell.length_a   1.000
_cell.length_b   1.000
_cell.length_c   1.000
_cell.angle_alpha   90.00
_cell.angle_beta   90.00
_cell.angle_gamma   90.00
#
_symmetry.space_group_name_H-M   'P 1'
#
loop_
_entity.id
_entity.type
_entity.pdbx_description
1 polymer ?
#
loop_
_entity_poly.entity_id
_entity_poly.type
_entity_poly.pdbx_seq_one_letter_code
_entity_poly.pdbx_strand_id
1 'polypeptide(L)'
;MADKFPEIDVPTNGDENLDEDFLAREKEILGDDAEQFKTEQDEEFLRDQEQDEVKQFEEQFPEVSNDQFQKSEELEQQEQEEEEFGEAAFNPPKTESDAVKEWRQRYQLEIQERDEANDKKTKETREQASKELETFYEEYNNKKDDNIEKVRDAEKAFLEKRDAFYTKGNVWSRALDLV
;
A
#
# COMPACT_ATOMS: atom_id res chain seq x y z
N MET A 1 4.74 -20.96 13.60
CA MET A 1 5.40 -20.64 12.33
C MET A 1 5.95 -19.21 12.37
N ALA A 2 6.60 -18.81 13.47
CA ALA A 2 7.17 -17.47 13.61
C ALA A 2 8.66 -17.44 13.21
N ASP A 3 9.31 -18.60 13.11
CA ASP A 3 10.75 -18.73 12.86
C ASP A 3 11.18 -18.57 11.38
N LYS A 4 10.37 -17.88 10.56
CA LYS A 4 10.67 -17.70 9.13
C LYS A 4 10.96 -16.24 8.73
N PHE A 5 11.06 -15.36 9.72
CA PHE A 5 11.55 -14.00 9.52
C PHE A 5 12.71 -13.76 10.49
N PRO A 6 13.80 -13.10 10.03
CA PRO A 6 14.84 -12.62 10.94
C PRO A 6 14.21 -11.67 11.96
N GLU A 7 14.59 -11.83 13.24
CA GLU A 7 14.17 -10.91 14.30
C GLU A 7 14.79 -9.54 14.03
N ILE A 8 13.94 -8.53 13.81
CA ILE A 8 14.36 -7.15 13.71
C ILE A 8 14.64 -6.68 15.14
N ASP A 9 15.93 -6.56 15.48
CA ASP A 9 16.37 -5.93 16.72
C ASP A 9 16.17 -4.42 16.58
N VAL A 10 14.96 -3.95 16.90
CA VAL A 10 14.69 -2.51 17.00
C VAL A 10 15.39 -2.00 18.25
N PRO A 11 16.39 -1.10 18.15
CA PRO A 11 16.82 -0.37 19.33
C PRO A 11 15.64 0.50 19.79
N THR A 12 14.96 0.08 20.85
CA THR A 12 13.95 0.89 21.57
C THR A 12 14.60 1.98 22.42
N ASN A 13 15.79 2.44 22.03
CA ASN A 13 16.42 3.60 22.61
C ASN A 13 16.11 4.76 21.68
N GLY A 14 15.32 5.71 22.18
CA GLY A 14 15.06 6.96 21.51
C GLY A 14 16.36 7.71 21.29
N ASP A 15 16.97 7.51 20.13
CA ASP A 15 17.93 8.45 19.58
C ASP A 15 17.10 9.58 18.97
N GLU A 16 17.15 10.73 19.64
CA GLU A 16 16.38 11.94 19.38
C GLU A 16 16.90 12.70 18.16
N ASN A 17 17.05 12.04 17.01
CA ASN A 17 17.21 12.71 15.73
C ASN A 17 15.93 12.55 14.90
N LEU A 18 14.88 13.26 15.33
CA LEU A 18 13.67 13.46 14.52
C LEU A 18 13.95 14.27 13.24
N ASP A 19 15.17 14.81 13.10
CA ASP A 19 15.66 15.55 11.93
C ASP A 19 16.30 14.64 10.86
N GLU A 20 16.46 13.34 11.13
CA GLU A 20 16.98 12.40 10.13
C GLU A 20 15.88 12.01 9.15
N ASP A 21 16.08 12.45 7.91
CA ASP A 21 15.20 12.25 6.76
C ASP A 21 14.68 10.80 6.69
N PHE A 22 13.35 10.64 6.54
CA PHE A 22 12.65 9.35 6.60
C PHE A 22 13.30 8.31 5.68
N LEU A 23 13.76 8.74 4.49
CA LEU A 23 14.45 7.86 3.54
C LEU A 23 15.82 7.39 4.04
N ALA A 24 16.56 8.23 4.77
CA ALA A 24 17.85 7.86 5.33
C ALA A 24 17.69 6.77 6.41
N ARG A 25 16.67 6.93 7.27
CA ARG A 25 16.35 5.94 8.31
C ARG A 25 15.96 4.60 7.71
N GLU A 26 15.02 4.58 6.76
CA GLU A 26 14.59 3.33 6.12
C GLU A 26 15.74 2.67 5.33
N LYS A 27 16.60 3.48 4.68
CA LYS A 27 17.78 2.96 4.00
C LYS A 27 18.78 2.32 4.96
N GLU A 28 18.99 2.90 6.14
CA GLU A 28 19.86 2.31 7.17
C GLU A 28 19.27 1.01 7.73
N ILE A 29 17.95 0.98 7.97
CA ILE A 29 17.25 -0.21 8.45
C ILE A 29 17.32 -1.35 7.42
N LEU A 30 17.14 -1.03 6.13
CA LEU A 30 17.11 -2.04 5.06
C LEU A 30 18.50 -2.39 4.50
N GLY A 31 19.52 -1.57 4.77
CA GLY A 31 20.90 -1.82 4.35
C GLY A 31 21.05 -2.10 2.86
N ASP A 32 21.68 -3.23 2.52
CA ASP A 32 21.93 -3.66 1.15
C ASP A 32 20.63 -3.93 0.35
N ASP A 33 19.52 -4.27 1.02
CA ASP A 33 18.23 -4.50 0.35
C ASP A 33 17.54 -3.20 -0.05
N ALA A 34 17.94 -2.04 0.49
CA ALA A 34 17.40 -0.74 0.10
C ALA A 34 17.62 -0.44 -1.40
N GLU A 35 18.67 -0.99 -2.01
CA GLU A 35 18.95 -0.80 -3.44
C GLU A 35 17.90 -1.46 -4.35
N GLN A 36 17.16 -2.47 -3.86
CA GLN A 36 16.13 -3.15 -4.63
C GLN A 36 14.84 -2.33 -4.76
N PHE A 37 14.64 -1.35 -3.88
CA PHE A 37 13.45 -0.48 -3.87
C PHE A 37 13.69 0.85 -4.59
N LYS A 38 14.94 1.17 -4.96
CA LYS A 38 15.24 2.37 -5.73
C LYS A 38 14.90 2.16 -7.20
N THR A 39 14.09 3.07 -7.75
CA THR A 39 13.79 3.10 -9.18
C THR A 39 14.40 4.33 -9.86
N GLU A 40 14.66 4.26 -11.16
CA GLU A 40 15.18 5.42 -11.94
C GLU A 40 14.22 6.63 -11.90
N GLN A 41 12.93 6.38 -11.63
CA GLN A 41 11.89 7.41 -11.51
C GLN A 41 11.94 8.15 -10.17
N ASP A 42 12.47 7.52 -9.11
CA ASP A 42 12.59 8.16 -7.79
C ASP A 42 13.59 9.32 -7.82
N GLU A 43 14.69 9.20 -8.60
CA GLU A 43 15.67 10.29 -8.74
C GLU A 43 15.09 11.54 -9.43
N GLU A 44 14.12 11.34 -10.33
CA GLU A 44 13.43 12.43 -11.01
C GLU A 44 12.40 13.09 -10.08
N PHE A 45 11.67 12.28 -9.30
CA PHE A 45 10.68 12.75 -8.33
C PHE A 45 11.30 13.53 -7.17
N LEU A 46 12.43 13.07 -6.63
CA LEU A 46 13.16 13.74 -5.54
C LEU A 46 13.69 15.12 -5.96
N ARG A 47 14.04 15.32 -7.25
CA ARG A 47 14.55 16.61 -7.73
C ARG A 47 13.48 17.67 -7.94
N ASP A 48 12.29 17.28 -8.38
CA ASP A 48 11.22 18.22 -8.73
C ASP A 48 10.31 18.58 -7.54
N GLN A 49 10.11 17.67 -6.57
CA GLN A 49 9.20 17.92 -5.45
C GLN A 49 9.77 18.79 -4.32
N GLU A 50 11.06 18.68 -4.02
CA GLU A 50 11.68 19.39 -2.90
C GLU A 50 11.53 20.92 -3.02
N GLN A 51 11.43 21.47 -4.23
CA GLN A 51 11.37 22.91 -4.42
C GLN A 51 9.96 23.48 -4.52
N ASP A 52 8.99 22.71 -4.99
CA ASP A 52 7.64 23.23 -5.25
C ASP A 52 6.67 22.95 -4.10
N GLU A 53 6.82 21.82 -3.40
CA GLU A 53 6.00 21.52 -2.23
C GLU A 53 6.43 22.34 -1.00
N VAL A 54 7.73 22.53 -0.81
CA VAL A 54 8.28 23.35 0.28
C VAL A 54 7.85 24.82 0.13
N LYS A 55 7.89 25.37 -1.09
CA LYS A 55 7.39 26.74 -1.35
C LYS A 55 5.88 26.85 -1.13
N GLN A 56 5.09 25.86 -1.55
CA GLN A 56 3.65 25.87 -1.29
C GLN A 56 3.31 25.76 0.21
N PHE A 57 4.12 25.04 0.98
CA PHE A 57 3.99 24.97 2.44
C PHE A 57 4.33 26.31 3.11
N GLU A 58 5.44 26.95 2.71
CA GLU A 58 5.83 28.29 3.19
C GLU A 58 4.77 29.37 2.86
N GLU A 59 4.09 29.27 1.73
CA GLU A 59 2.99 30.17 1.36
C GLU A 59 1.70 29.92 2.17
N GLN A 60 1.42 28.68 2.56
CA GLN A 60 0.24 28.29 3.33
C GLN A 60 0.39 28.54 4.84
N PHE A 61 1.62 28.53 5.34
CA PHE A 61 1.95 28.79 6.73
C PHE A 61 2.95 29.95 6.82
N PRO A 62 2.47 31.20 6.95
CA PRO A 62 3.36 32.35 7.08
C PRO A 62 4.26 32.17 8.29
N GLU A 63 5.57 32.36 8.11
CA GLU A 63 6.58 32.23 9.16
C GLU A 63 6.19 33.08 10.38
N VAL A 64 5.92 32.41 11.50
CA VAL A 64 5.83 33.09 12.79
C VAL A 64 7.24 33.49 13.16
N SER A 65 7.57 34.79 13.09
CA SER A 65 8.86 35.29 13.54
C SER A 65 9.16 34.80 14.96
N ASN A 66 10.30 34.11 15.11
CA ASN A 66 10.78 33.58 16.38
C ASN A 66 11.13 34.68 17.42
N ASP A 67 11.02 35.96 17.05
CA ASP A 67 11.17 37.11 17.95
C ASP A 67 10.13 37.15 19.08
N GLN A 68 9.02 36.41 18.98
CA GLN A 68 8.08 36.24 20.09
C GLN A 68 8.46 35.12 21.07
N PHE A 69 9.41 34.25 20.72
CA PHE A 69 9.94 33.19 21.59
C PHE A 69 11.29 33.54 22.24
N GLN A 70 11.95 34.63 21.83
CA GLN A 70 13.20 35.11 22.42
C GLN A 70 13.00 35.93 23.71
N LYS A 71 11.77 36.10 24.20
CA LYS A 71 11.49 36.70 25.54
C LYS A 71 11.21 35.66 26.63
N SER A 72 11.68 34.43 26.44
CA SER A 72 11.70 33.40 27.49
C SER A 72 13.09 32.84 27.79
N GLU A 73 14.12 33.28 27.06
CA GLU A 73 15.48 32.73 27.13
C GLU A 73 16.48 33.64 27.86
N GLU A 74 15.99 34.47 28.79
CA GLU A 74 16.82 35.26 29.72
C GLU A 74 16.35 35.03 31.16
N LEU A 75 16.17 33.76 31.54
CA LEU A 75 15.85 33.39 32.92
C LEU A 75 16.53 32.08 33.38
N GLU A 76 17.64 31.71 32.74
CA GLU A 76 18.30 30.43 33.02
C GLU A 76 19.59 30.54 33.86
N GLN A 77 19.89 31.71 34.42
CA GLN A 77 21.08 31.89 35.26
C GLN A 77 20.84 32.81 36.46
N GLN A 78 19.89 32.46 37.33
CA GLN A 78 19.97 32.83 38.74
C GLN A 78 19.05 31.97 39.60
N GLU A 79 19.70 31.10 40.39
CA GLU A 79 19.29 30.60 41.70
C GLU A 79 17.88 29.98 41.85
N GLN A 80 17.86 28.64 41.88
CA GLN A 80 17.23 27.82 42.92
C GLN A 80 16.15 28.51 43.79
N GLU A 81 14.93 28.66 43.26
CA GLU A 81 13.71 28.58 44.06
C GLU A 81 12.76 27.61 43.34
N GLU A 82 12.43 26.51 44.02
CA GLU A 82 11.46 25.51 43.58
C GLU A 82 10.07 26.17 43.47
N GLU A 83 9.69 26.66 42.29
CA GLU A 83 8.27 26.78 41.95
C GLU A 83 7.77 25.42 41.48
N GLU A 84 7.32 24.63 42.47
CA GLU A 84 6.44 23.49 42.33
C GLU A 84 5.25 23.90 41.42
N PHE A 85 5.29 23.50 40.15
CA PHE A 85 4.17 23.61 39.23
C PHE A 85 3.04 22.71 39.78
N GLY A 86 2.23 23.30 40.66
CA GLY A 86 1.13 22.61 41.31
C GLY A 86 0.18 22.05 40.26
N GLU A 87 0.14 20.73 40.16
CA GLU A 87 -0.89 19.99 39.45
C GLU A 87 -2.24 20.53 39.93
N ALA A 88 -2.91 21.30 39.06
CA ALA A 88 -4.28 21.70 39.32
C ALA A 88 -5.09 20.41 39.42
N ALA A 89 -5.47 20.03 40.64
CA ALA A 89 -6.32 18.88 40.93
C ALA A 89 -7.69 19.11 40.30
N PHE A 90 -7.80 18.83 38.99
CA PHE A 90 -9.05 18.77 38.27
C PHE A 90 -9.82 17.60 38.84
N ASN A 91 -10.79 17.90 39.71
CA ASN A 91 -11.68 16.91 40.29
C ASN A 91 -12.92 16.87 39.38
N PRO A 92 -12.97 15.99 38.35
CA PRO A 92 -14.12 15.94 37.46
C PRO A 92 -15.39 15.63 38.27
N PRO A 93 -16.54 16.22 37.93
CA PRO A 93 -17.80 15.84 38.55
C PRO A 93 -18.00 14.32 38.37
N LYS A 94 -18.34 13.61 39.45
CA LYS A 94 -18.52 12.14 39.46
C LYS A 94 -19.62 11.63 38.52
N THR A 95 -20.42 12.53 37.95
CA THR A 95 -21.50 12.22 37.02
C THR A 95 -21.31 13.04 35.75
N GLU A 96 -21.22 12.37 34.61
CA GLU A 96 -21.18 13.01 33.30
C GLU A 96 -22.43 13.90 33.12
N SER A 97 -22.24 15.09 32.55
CA SER A 97 -23.38 15.98 32.25
C SER A 97 -24.30 15.31 31.24
N ASP A 98 -25.60 15.61 31.30
CA ASP A 98 -26.57 15.01 30.39
C ASP A 98 -26.29 15.38 28.92
N ALA A 99 -25.73 16.56 28.66
CA ALA A 99 -25.25 16.97 27.34
C ALA A 99 -24.14 16.04 26.79
N VAL A 100 -23.22 15.59 27.65
CA VAL A 100 -22.16 14.64 27.24
C VAL A 100 -22.74 13.27 26.93
N LYS A 101 -23.77 12.82 27.67
CA LYS A 101 -24.45 11.55 27.40
C LYS A 101 -25.18 11.58 26.04
N GLU A 102 -25.93 12.64 25.77
CA GLU A 102 -26.62 12.80 24.47
C GLU A 102 -25.63 12.88 23.31
N TRP A 103 -24.52 13.58 23.50
CA TRP A 103 -23.45 13.65 22.50
C TRP A 103 -22.83 12.28 22.23
N ARG A 104 -22.48 11.50 23.27
CA ARG A 104 -21.96 10.14 23.11
C ARG A 104 -22.94 9.24 22.34
N GLN A 105 -24.24 9.34 22.62
CA GLN A 105 -25.26 8.55 21.92
C GLN A 105 -25.35 8.90 20.43
N ARG A 106 -25.36 10.19 20.07
CA ARG A 106 -25.35 10.62 18.67
C ARG A 106 -24.07 10.18 17.95
N TYR A 107 -22.93 10.31 18.62
CA TYR A 107 -21.65 9.91 18.09
C TYR A 107 -21.55 8.40 17.86
N GLN A 108 -22.04 7.59 18.80
CA GLN A 108 -22.12 6.14 18.63
C GLN A 108 -23.02 5.73 17.46
N LEU A 109 -24.16 6.42 17.27
CA LEU A 109 -25.02 6.18 16.11
C LEU A 109 -24.31 6.52 14.80
N GLU A 110 -23.60 7.65 14.73
CA GLU A 110 -22.83 8.03 13.54
C GLU A 110 -21.69 7.05 13.22
N ILE A 111 -20.95 6.60 14.25
CA ILE A 111 -19.94 5.55 14.09
C ILE A 111 -20.58 4.27 13.56
N GLN A 112 -21.70 3.85 14.16
CA GLN A 112 -22.39 2.64 13.73
C GLN A 112 -22.83 2.72 12.26
N GLU A 113 -23.40 3.85 11.82
CA GLU A 113 -23.78 4.04 10.42
C GLU A 113 -22.57 3.99 9.48
N ARG A 114 -21.44 4.57 9.90
CA ARG A 114 -20.18 4.54 9.14
C ARG A 114 -19.61 3.12 9.05
N ASP A 115 -19.60 2.40 10.15
CA ASP A 115 -19.09 1.03 10.24
C ASP A 115 -19.98 0.09 9.41
N GLU A 116 -21.29 0.21 9.49
CA GLU A 116 -22.23 -0.55 8.66
C GLU A 116 -22.04 -0.25 7.16
N ALA A 117 -21.77 1.01 6.79
CA ALA A 117 -21.47 1.37 5.41
C ALA A 117 -20.13 0.79 4.93
N ASN A 118 -19.11 0.77 5.79
CA ASN A 118 -17.81 0.17 5.48
C ASN A 118 -17.91 -1.36 5.36
N ASP A 119 -18.62 -2.00 6.29
CA ASP A 119 -18.90 -3.44 6.26
C ASP A 119 -19.65 -3.85 4.99
N LYS A 120 -20.60 -3.03 4.52
CA LYS A 120 -21.29 -3.27 3.24
C LYS A 120 -20.31 -3.20 2.07
N LYS A 121 -19.49 -2.14 1.98
CA LYS A 121 -18.50 -1.97 0.90
C LYS A 121 -17.46 -3.09 0.87
N THR A 122 -16.98 -3.53 2.03
CA THR A 122 -16.01 -4.63 2.13
C THR A 122 -16.62 -5.96 1.72
N LYS A 123 -17.89 -6.23 2.10
CA LYS A 123 -18.64 -7.40 1.63
C LYS A 123 -18.87 -7.35 0.12
N GLU A 124 -19.33 -6.23 -0.42
CA GLU A 124 -19.53 -6.05 -1.87
C GLU A 124 -18.23 -6.28 -2.65
N THR A 125 -17.12 -5.72 -2.17
CA THR A 125 -15.79 -5.92 -2.79
C THR A 125 -15.38 -7.39 -2.74
N ARG A 126 -15.61 -8.07 -1.61
CA ARG A 126 -15.30 -9.50 -1.46
C ARG A 126 -16.17 -10.37 -2.38
N GLU A 127 -17.46 -10.08 -2.48
CA GLU A 127 -18.40 -10.79 -3.35
C GLU A 127 -18.10 -10.54 -4.84
N GLN A 128 -17.70 -9.33 -5.19
CA GLN A 128 -17.26 -9.01 -6.54
C GLN A 128 -15.99 -9.78 -6.90
N ALA A 129 -14.98 -9.78 -6.00
CA ALA A 129 -13.76 -10.54 -6.19
C ALA A 129 -14.03 -12.06 -6.31
N SER A 130 -14.98 -12.62 -5.54
CA SER A 130 -15.34 -14.03 -5.68
C SER A 130 -16.02 -14.34 -7.02
N LYS A 131 -16.92 -13.47 -7.49
CA LYS A 131 -17.58 -13.63 -8.81
C LYS A 131 -16.59 -13.53 -9.97
N GLU A 132 -15.63 -12.61 -9.88
CA GLU A 132 -14.56 -12.47 -10.88
C GLU A 132 -13.68 -13.72 -10.92
N LEU A 133 -13.37 -14.31 -9.76
CA LEU A 133 -12.64 -15.57 -9.67
C LEU A 133 -13.42 -16.72 -10.35
N GLU A 134 -14.71 -16.86 -10.04
CA GLU A 134 -15.58 -17.87 -10.65
C GLU A 134 -15.64 -17.70 -12.18
N THR A 135 -15.85 -16.47 -12.65
CA THR A 135 -15.89 -16.13 -14.08
C THR A 135 -14.56 -16.45 -14.75
N PHE A 136 -13.44 -16.11 -14.12
CA PHE A 136 -12.11 -16.43 -14.64
C PHE A 136 -11.90 -17.94 -14.83
N TYR A 137 -12.31 -18.76 -13.86
CA TYR A 137 -12.19 -20.21 -13.98
C TYR A 137 -13.12 -20.80 -15.04
N GLU A 138 -14.35 -20.29 -15.17
CA GLU A 138 -15.25 -20.68 -16.25
C GLU A 138 -14.66 -20.34 -17.63
N GLU A 139 -14.22 -19.09 -17.82
CA GLU A 139 -13.59 -18.64 -19.07
C GLU A 139 -12.30 -19.41 -19.39
N TYR A 140 -11.45 -19.67 -18.39
CA TYR A 140 -10.23 -20.44 -18.57
C TYR A 140 -10.53 -21.88 -18.98
N ASN A 141 -11.48 -22.54 -18.30
CA ASN A 141 -11.86 -23.91 -18.62
C ASN A 141 -12.44 -24.01 -20.04
N ASN A 142 -13.35 -23.09 -20.40
CA ASN A 142 -13.91 -23.01 -21.75
C ASN A 142 -12.79 -22.81 -22.80
N LYS A 143 -11.88 -21.85 -22.57
CA LYS A 143 -10.76 -21.59 -23.49
C LYS A 143 -9.81 -22.77 -23.61
N LYS A 144 -9.55 -23.48 -22.51
CA LYS A 144 -8.72 -24.69 -22.48
C LYS A 144 -9.38 -25.78 -23.31
N ASP A 145 -10.67 -26.02 -23.13
CA ASP A 145 -11.41 -27.05 -23.86
C ASP A 145 -11.51 -26.70 -25.35
N ASP A 146 -11.77 -25.45 -25.71
CA ASP A 146 -11.72 -24.95 -27.09
C ASP A 146 -10.34 -25.16 -27.73
N ASN A 147 -9.25 -24.95 -26.98
CA ASN A 147 -7.90 -25.17 -27.49
C ASN A 147 -7.63 -26.66 -27.70
N ILE A 148 -8.05 -27.51 -26.77
CA ILE A 148 -7.96 -28.97 -26.92
C ILE A 148 -8.73 -29.42 -28.17
N GLU A 149 -9.93 -28.90 -28.41
CA GLU A 149 -10.71 -29.20 -29.61
C GLU A 149 -10.00 -28.73 -30.88
N LYS A 150 -9.49 -27.50 -30.91
CA LYS A 150 -8.69 -26.98 -32.04
C LYS A 150 -7.46 -27.85 -32.34
N VAL A 151 -6.75 -28.30 -31.31
CA VAL A 151 -5.59 -29.20 -31.47
C VAL A 151 -6.04 -30.55 -32.00
N ARG A 152 -7.15 -31.10 -31.50
CA ARG A 152 -7.74 -32.37 -31.96
C ARG A 152 -8.16 -32.30 -33.43
N ASP A 153 -8.78 -31.20 -33.84
CA ASP A 153 -9.22 -31.03 -35.22
C ASP A 153 -8.05 -30.73 -36.17
N ALA A 154 -7.05 -29.97 -35.71
CA ALA A 154 -5.79 -29.80 -36.44
C ALA A 154 -5.05 -31.13 -36.61
N GLU A 155 -5.05 -31.99 -35.59
CA GLU A 155 -4.48 -33.34 -35.65
C GLU A 155 -5.23 -34.20 -36.67
N LYS A 156 -6.56 -34.24 -36.62
CA LYS A 156 -7.37 -34.97 -37.61
C LYS A 156 -7.11 -34.47 -39.03
N ALA A 157 -7.14 -33.15 -39.24
CA ALA A 157 -6.88 -32.56 -40.54
C ALA A 157 -5.46 -32.85 -41.04
N PHE A 158 -4.47 -32.88 -40.14
CA PHE A 158 -3.11 -33.28 -40.47
C PHE A 158 -3.01 -34.76 -40.86
N LEU A 159 -3.66 -35.65 -40.11
CA LEU A 159 -3.71 -37.08 -40.42
C LEU A 159 -4.41 -37.34 -41.75
N GLU A 160 -5.54 -36.68 -42.02
CA GLU A 160 -6.24 -36.76 -43.30
C GLU A 160 -5.36 -36.24 -44.44
N LYS A 161 -4.70 -35.09 -44.28
CA LYS A 161 -3.76 -34.55 -45.28
C LYS A 161 -2.59 -35.50 -45.52
N ARG A 162 -2.06 -36.10 -44.47
CA ARG A 162 -0.97 -37.09 -44.54
C ARG A 162 -1.43 -38.34 -45.30
N ASP A 163 -2.59 -38.89 -44.96
CA ASP A 163 -3.10 -40.11 -45.58
C ASP A 163 -3.53 -39.86 -47.05
N ALA A 164 -4.10 -38.69 -47.34
CA ALA A 164 -4.36 -38.22 -48.71
C ALA A 164 -3.05 -38.05 -49.51
N PHE A 165 -1.99 -37.54 -48.89
CA PHE A 165 -0.68 -37.42 -49.52
C PHE A 165 -0.08 -38.80 -49.88
N TYR A 166 -0.22 -39.80 -49.00
CA TYR A 166 0.25 -41.17 -49.28
C TYR A 166 -0.61 -41.94 -50.28
N THR A 167 -1.82 -41.50 -50.57
CA THR A 167 -2.69 -42.09 -51.60
C THR A 167 -2.58 -41.38 -52.95
N LYS A 168 -2.11 -40.12 -52.98
CA LYS A 168 -1.96 -39.31 -54.20
C LYS A 168 -0.70 -39.69 -55.00
N GLY A 169 -0.88 -40.20 -56.22
CA GLY A 169 0.18 -40.31 -57.24
C GLY A 169 1.36 -41.25 -56.89
N ASN A 170 2.45 -41.17 -57.68
CA ASN A 170 3.67 -41.96 -57.49
C ASN A 170 4.65 -41.26 -56.51
N VAL A 171 5.63 -41.99 -55.98
CA VAL A 171 6.65 -41.50 -55.04
C VAL A 171 7.39 -40.26 -55.59
N TRP A 172 7.66 -40.21 -56.90
CA TRP A 172 8.29 -39.06 -57.55
C TRP A 172 7.42 -37.80 -57.56
N SER A 173 6.11 -37.92 -57.78
CA SER A 173 5.20 -36.76 -57.68
C SER A 173 5.06 -36.24 -56.25
N ARG A 174 5.16 -37.13 -55.25
CA ARG A 174 5.16 -36.75 -53.83
C ARG A 174 6.44 -36.03 -53.42
N ALA A 175 7.59 -36.48 -53.91
CA ALA A 175 8.87 -35.82 -53.67
C ALA A 175 8.90 -34.40 -54.25
N LEU A 176 8.27 -34.18 -55.42
CA LEU A 176 8.15 -32.85 -56.01
C LEU A 176 7.23 -31.92 -55.20
N ASP A 177 6.15 -32.43 -54.60
CA ASP A 177 5.24 -31.66 -53.72
C ASP A 177 5.89 -31.27 -52.37
N LEU A 178 7.01 -31.89 -51.98
CA LEU A 178 7.72 -31.68 -50.71
C LEU A 178 8.94 -30.74 -50.80
N VAL A 179 9.46 -30.51 -52.01
CA VAL A 179 10.62 -29.66 -52.31
C VAL A 179 10.16 -28.23 -52.59
#